data_AF-A0A9W6FRX9-F1
#
_entry.id   AF-A0A9W6FRX9-F1
#
_cell.length_a   1.000
_cell.length_b   1.000
_cell.length_c   1.000
_cell.angle_alpha   90.00
_cell.angle_beta   90.00
_cell.angle_gamma   90.00
#
_symmetry.space_group_name_H-M   'P 1'
#
loop_
_entity.id
_entity.type
_entity.pdbx_description
1 polymer ?
#
loop_
_entity_poly.entity_id
_entity_poly.type
_entity_poly.pdbx_seq_one_letter_code
_entity_poly.pdbx_strand_id
1 'polypeptide(L)'
;MAEILDLQERRRRLTAKRGFENWIHRFNESFDENTCLQDISDSTLNQLIQGGEEYSLPLYELTMGVKGLGAGTHFHSLKNVDKMAVMDITLFLLDQLRFEALRRLGWIENYPTQRIPLLELVEEFSGRFAATKDQTPSLSPQHPRYTEYQKTFEGDRGRFIRKLIPDMIQAFKQRLLQ
;
A
#
# COMPACT_ATOMS: atom_id res chain seq x y z
N MET A 1 21.36 26.36 1.43
CA MET A 1 21.21 24.89 1.58
C MET A 1 20.23 24.54 2.70
N ALA A 2 20.40 25.08 3.91
CA ALA A 2 19.44 24.93 5.01
C ALA A 2 18.01 25.40 4.67
N GLU A 3 17.87 26.53 3.99
CA GLU A 3 16.56 27.08 3.59
C GLU A 3 15.83 26.22 2.53
N ILE A 4 16.58 25.56 1.64
CA ILE A 4 16.02 24.65 0.62
C ILE A 4 15.55 23.34 1.26
N LEU A 5 16.31 22.83 2.24
CA LEU A 5 15.94 21.65 3.02
C LEU A 5 14.65 21.89 3.82
N ASP A 6 14.53 23.05 4.48
CA ASP A 6 13.32 23.46 5.22
C ASP A 6 12.10 23.56 4.30
N LEU A 7 12.25 24.14 3.10
CA LEU A 7 11.17 24.21 2.12
C LEU A 7 10.70 22.83 1.63
N GLN A 8 11.62 21.88 1.43
CA GLN A 8 11.27 20.52 1.02
C GLN A 8 10.56 19.75 2.14
N GLU A 9 11.05 19.85 3.37
CA GLU A 9 10.41 19.24 4.55
C GLU A 9 9.00 19.80 4.77
N ARG A 10 8.85 21.13 4.71
CA ARG A 10 7.54 21.77 4.84
C ARG A 10 6.57 21.33 3.76
N ARG A 11 7.04 21.18 2.51
CA ARG A 11 6.22 20.67 1.41
C ARG A 11 5.78 19.23 1.67
N ARG A 12 6.69 18.36 2.13
CA ARG A 12 6.34 16.97 2.49
C ARG A 12 5.29 16.91 3.60
N ARG A 13 5.42 17.72 4.65
CA ARG A 13 4.41 17.82 5.74
C ARG A 13 3.04 18.26 5.24
N LEU A 14 2.99 19.24 4.33
CA LEU A 14 1.74 19.68 3.72
C LEU A 14 1.12 18.61 2.82
N THR A 15 1.93 17.84 2.10
CA THR A 15 1.47 16.68 1.34
C THR A 15 0.95 15.58 2.27
N ALA A 16 1.68 15.26 3.34
CA ALA A 16 1.28 14.28 4.36
C ALA A 16 -0.08 14.65 4.95
N LYS A 17 -0.24 15.92 5.37
CA LYS A 17 -1.49 16.42 5.91
C LYS A 17 -2.65 16.21 4.95
N ARG A 18 -2.49 16.51 3.65
CA ARG A 18 -3.53 16.31 2.63
C ARG A 18 -3.81 14.83 2.36
N GLY A 19 -2.78 14.00 2.31
CA GLY A 19 -2.92 12.56 2.04
C GLY A 19 -3.59 11.81 3.19
N PHE A 20 -3.27 12.18 4.44
CA PHE A 20 -3.73 11.46 5.63
C PHE A 20 -4.88 12.13 6.38
N GLU A 21 -5.38 13.29 5.94
CA GLU A 21 -6.46 14.02 6.62
C GLU A 21 -7.63 13.09 6.98
N ASN A 22 -8.14 12.35 6.01
CA ASN A 22 -9.25 11.42 6.23
C ASN A 22 -8.84 10.14 6.97
N TRP A 23 -7.58 9.70 6.82
CA TRP A 23 -7.07 8.50 7.48
C TRP A 23 -6.99 8.67 8.99
N ILE A 24 -6.51 9.83 9.47
CA ILE A 24 -6.39 10.11 10.90
C ILE A 24 -7.76 9.98 11.58
N HIS A 25 -8.80 10.54 10.98
CA HIS A 25 -10.16 10.44 11.50
C HIS A 25 -10.77 9.04 11.34
N ARG A 26 -10.57 8.40 10.19
CA ARG A 26 -11.14 7.09 9.86
C ARG A 26 -10.57 5.97 10.74
N PHE A 27 -9.26 5.99 10.97
CA PHE A 27 -8.55 4.92 11.64
C PHE A 27 -8.18 5.23 13.10
N ASN A 28 -8.38 6.48 13.53
CA ASN A 28 -8.00 6.94 14.85
C ASN A 28 -6.51 6.63 15.17
N GLU A 29 -5.67 6.85 14.16
CA GLU A 29 -4.23 6.57 14.15
C GLU A 29 -3.49 7.78 13.57
N SER A 30 -2.30 8.08 14.08
CA SER A 30 -1.49 9.20 13.59
C SER A 30 -0.65 8.79 12.39
N PHE A 31 -0.63 9.63 11.36
CA PHE A 31 0.19 9.46 10.17
C PHE A 31 0.94 10.77 9.84
N ASP A 32 2.17 10.65 9.38
CA ASP A 32 3.06 11.75 9.03
C ASP A 32 3.85 11.48 7.74
N GLU A 33 4.73 12.41 7.35
CA GLU A 33 5.52 12.31 6.13
C GLU A 33 6.49 11.12 6.07
N ASN A 34 6.79 10.51 7.21
CA ASN A 34 7.73 9.38 7.32
C ASN A 34 7.02 8.05 7.52
N THR A 35 5.68 8.05 7.65
CA THR A 35 4.92 6.84 7.92
C THR A 35 5.05 5.82 6.79
N CYS A 36 5.57 4.65 7.12
CA CYS A 36 5.80 3.52 6.22
C CYS A 36 4.77 2.40 6.44
N LEU A 37 4.76 1.39 5.55
CA LEU A 37 3.86 0.24 5.65
C LEU A 37 3.98 -0.51 7.00
N GLN A 38 5.21 -0.67 7.49
CA GLN A 38 5.48 -1.35 8.76
C GLN A 38 4.93 -0.60 9.98
N ASP A 39 4.67 0.71 9.87
CA ASP A 39 4.24 1.54 11.00
C ASP A 39 2.72 1.52 11.18
N ILE A 40 1.96 1.12 10.14
CA ILE A 40 0.50 1.00 10.17
C ILE A 40 0.09 -0.07 11.19
N SER A 41 -0.86 0.23 12.09
CA SER A 41 -1.38 -0.77 13.04
C SER A 41 -2.03 -1.98 12.37
N ASP A 42 -2.07 -3.14 13.04
CA ASP A 42 -2.76 -4.33 12.51
C ASP A 42 -4.27 -4.05 12.28
N SER A 43 -4.91 -3.25 13.12
CA SER A 43 -6.33 -2.89 12.96
C SER A 43 -6.61 -2.05 11.72
N THR A 44 -5.72 -1.08 11.43
CA THR A 44 -5.83 -0.23 10.22
C THR A 44 -5.48 -1.03 8.99
N LEU A 45 -4.41 -1.83 9.04
CA LEU A 45 -3.99 -2.68 7.94
C LEU A 45 -5.10 -3.66 7.55
N ASN A 46 -5.77 -4.28 8.52
CA ASN A 46 -6.88 -5.19 8.27
C ASN A 46 -8.06 -4.53 7.52
N GLN A 47 -8.30 -3.24 7.73
CA GLN A 47 -9.32 -2.50 6.96
C GLN A 47 -8.85 -2.19 5.54
N LEU A 48 -7.58 -1.80 5.38
CA LEU A 48 -7.01 -1.39 4.10
C LEU A 48 -6.79 -2.55 3.11
N ILE A 49 -6.54 -3.78 3.59
CA ILE A 49 -6.23 -4.94 2.72
C ILE A 49 -7.44 -5.56 2.02
N GLN A 50 -8.67 -5.26 2.46
CA GLN A 50 -9.90 -5.89 1.95
C GLN A 50 -10.03 -5.68 0.44
N GLY A 51 -9.78 -4.45 -0.04
CA GLY A 51 -9.88 -4.08 -1.45
C GLY A 51 -11.29 -4.24 -2.03
N GLY A 52 -11.47 -3.91 -3.31
CA GLY A 52 -12.78 -3.82 -3.95
C GLY A 52 -13.35 -2.40 -3.91
N GLU A 53 -14.39 -2.13 -4.69
CA GLU A 53 -14.94 -0.78 -4.88
C GLU A 53 -15.39 -0.15 -3.56
N GLU A 54 -16.00 -0.95 -2.68
CA GLU A 54 -16.48 -0.54 -1.35
C GLU A 54 -15.34 -0.12 -0.39
N TYR A 55 -14.13 -0.65 -0.58
CA TYR A 55 -12.98 -0.44 0.32
C TYR A 55 -11.86 0.37 -0.34
N SER A 56 -12.06 0.86 -1.56
CA SER A 56 -11.05 1.65 -2.29
C SER A 56 -10.98 3.10 -1.85
N LEU A 57 -12.03 3.64 -1.21
CA LEU A 57 -12.11 5.06 -0.85
C LEU A 57 -10.91 5.55 -0.02
N PRO A 58 -10.43 4.87 1.04
CA PRO A 58 -9.25 5.31 1.78
C PRO A 58 -8.01 5.40 0.89
N LEU A 59 -7.83 4.48 -0.05
CA LEU A 59 -6.67 4.50 -0.95
C LEU A 59 -6.79 5.62 -2.01
N TYR A 60 -8.01 5.92 -2.47
CA TYR A 60 -8.26 7.10 -3.32
C TYR A 60 -8.01 8.39 -2.57
N GLU A 61 -8.44 8.50 -1.31
CA GLU A 61 -8.20 9.68 -0.46
C GLU A 61 -6.70 9.95 -0.33
N LEU A 62 -5.90 8.93 0.00
CA LEU A 62 -4.44 9.05 0.09
C LEU A 62 -3.86 9.44 -1.27
N THR A 63 -4.16 8.68 -2.32
CA THR A 63 -3.56 8.89 -3.64
C THR A 63 -3.91 10.27 -4.21
N MET A 64 -5.18 10.66 -4.18
CA MET A 64 -5.62 11.95 -4.69
C MET A 64 -5.15 13.12 -3.82
N GLY A 65 -5.13 12.96 -2.49
CA GLY A 65 -4.63 13.96 -1.56
C GLY A 65 -3.14 14.27 -1.80
N VAL A 66 -2.34 13.22 -2.00
CA VAL A 66 -0.91 13.35 -2.31
C VAL A 66 -0.69 13.97 -3.70
N LYS A 67 -1.44 13.52 -4.72
CA LYS A 67 -1.33 14.04 -6.08
C LYS A 67 -1.97 15.42 -6.27
N GLY A 68 -2.66 15.95 -5.26
CA GLY A 68 -3.33 17.25 -5.31
C GLY A 68 -4.56 17.28 -6.23
N LEU A 69 -5.25 16.14 -6.38
CA LEU A 69 -6.40 15.97 -7.29
C LEU A 69 -7.76 16.21 -6.60
N GLY A 70 -7.76 16.71 -5.37
CA GLY A 70 -8.97 16.91 -4.56
C GLY A 70 -9.30 15.71 -3.65
N ALA A 71 -10.50 15.69 -3.09
CA ALA A 71 -10.92 14.64 -2.15
C ALA A 71 -11.25 13.32 -2.87
N GLY A 72 -10.99 12.19 -2.20
CA GLY A 72 -11.19 10.85 -2.77
C GLY A 72 -12.62 10.55 -3.24
N THR A 73 -13.63 11.19 -2.63
CA THR A 73 -15.04 11.10 -3.05
C THR A 73 -15.30 11.64 -4.46
N HIS A 74 -14.41 12.49 -4.99
CA HIS A 74 -14.49 13.03 -6.35
C HIS A 74 -13.82 12.14 -7.39
N PHE A 75 -13.32 10.96 -7.03
CA PHE A 75 -12.64 10.04 -7.94
C PHE A 75 -13.42 9.78 -9.25
N HIS A 76 -14.74 9.55 -9.17
CA HIS A 76 -15.57 9.28 -10.34
C HIS A 76 -15.74 10.49 -11.27
N SER A 77 -15.43 11.70 -10.80
CA SER A 77 -15.49 12.95 -11.58
C SER A 77 -14.16 13.35 -12.23
N LEU A 78 -13.08 12.59 -11.98
CA LEU A 78 -11.79 12.83 -12.62
C LEU A 78 -11.85 12.60 -14.13
N LYS A 79 -10.98 13.30 -14.86
CA LYS A 79 -10.71 13.00 -16.27
C LYS A 79 -10.15 11.58 -16.39
N ASN A 80 -10.40 10.90 -17.51
CA ASN A 80 -10.00 9.51 -17.72
C ASN A 80 -8.51 9.25 -17.46
N VAL A 81 -7.62 10.17 -17.88
CA VAL A 81 -6.17 10.04 -17.66
C VAL A 81 -5.82 10.06 -16.18
N ASP A 82 -6.35 11.03 -15.43
CA ASP A 82 -6.12 11.14 -13.99
C ASP A 82 -6.73 9.95 -13.24
N LYS A 83 -7.91 9.51 -13.67
CA LYS A 83 -8.59 8.34 -13.11
C LYS A 83 -7.76 7.06 -13.28
N MET A 84 -7.20 6.82 -14.48
CA MET A 84 -6.33 5.68 -14.74
C MET A 84 -5.07 5.74 -13.89
N ALA A 85 -4.43 6.90 -13.78
CA ALA A 85 -3.24 7.07 -12.94
C ALA A 85 -3.53 6.80 -11.45
N VAL A 86 -4.65 7.30 -10.92
CA VAL A 86 -5.08 7.03 -9.54
C VAL A 86 -5.36 5.54 -9.32
N MET A 87 -5.99 4.87 -10.29
CA MET A 87 -6.26 3.43 -10.22
C MET A 87 -4.97 2.61 -10.19
N ASP A 88 -4.00 2.91 -11.05
CA ASP A 88 -2.72 2.20 -11.09
C ASP A 88 -1.97 2.32 -9.75
N ILE A 89 -1.92 3.52 -9.18
CA ILE A 89 -1.29 3.76 -7.87
C ILE A 89 -2.07 3.03 -6.77
N THR A 90 -3.40 3.09 -6.79
CA THR A 90 -4.26 2.46 -5.78
C THR A 90 -4.09 0.95 -5.77
N LEU A 91 -4.06 0.32 -6.94
CA LEU A 91 -3.84 -1.13 -7.07
C LEU A 91 -2.43 -1.52 -6.59
N PHE A 92 -1.42 -0.72 -6.93
CA PHE A 92 -0.07 -0.91 -6.44
C PHE A 92 0.01 -0.81 -4.91
N LEU A 93 -0.56 0.24 -4.30
CA LEU A 93 -0.59 0.42 -2.85
C LEU A 93 -1.32 -0.73 -2.15
N LEU A 94 -2.45 -1.18 -2.71
CA LEU A 94 -3.21 -2.29 -2.18
C LEU A 94 -2.37 -3.58 -2.15
N ASP A 95 -1.60 -3.85 -3.20
CA ASP A 95 -0.65 -4.98 -3.21
C ASP A 95 0.44 -4.79 -2.13
N GLN A 96 0.99 -3.58 -1.96
CA GLN A 96 2.00 -3.34 -0.93
C GLN A 96 1.46 -3.55 0.50
N LEU A 97 0.24 -3.11 0.78
CA LEU A 97 -0.45 -3.34 2.05
C LEU A 97 -0.68 -4.84 2.30
N ARG A 98 -1.09 -5.57 1.26
CA ARG A 98 -1.28 -7.03 1.35
C ARG A 98 0.04 -7.77 1.55
N PHE A 99 1.14 -7.30 0.97
CA PHE A 99 2.47 -7.83 1.25
C PHE A 99 2.86 -7.58 2.71
N GLU A 100 2.60 -6.40 3.28
CA GLU A 100 2.86 -6.18 4.71
C GLU A 100 2.08 -7.17 5.59
N ALA A 101 0.80 -7.41 5.28
CA ALA A 101 -0.01 -8.37 6.02
C ALA A 101 0.52 -9.81 5.89
N LEU A 102 0.86 -10.26 4.66
CA LEU A 102 1.52 -11.56 4.44
C LEU A 102 2.83 -11.68 5.22
N ARG A 103 3.63 -10.61 5.28
CA ARG A 103 4.90 -10.57 6.01
C ARG A 103 4.68 -10.66 7.53
N ARG A 104 3.69 -9.95 8.08
CA ARG A 104 3.33 -10.01 9.50
C ARG A 104 2.83 -11.40 9.94
N LEU A 105 2.24 -12.15 9.01
CA LEU A 105 1.91 -13.57 9.20
C LEU A 105 3.11 -14.51 9.02
N GLY A 106 4.26 -14.01 8.56
CA GLY A 106 5.47 -14.80 8.29
C GLY A 106 5.40 -15.61 6.98
N TRP A 107 4.47 -15.28 6.07
CA TRP A 107 4.22 -16.06 4.86
C TRP A 107 5.15 -15.69 3.70
N ILE A 108 5.70 -14.49 3.71
CA ILE A 108 6.64 -14.00 2.72
C ILE A 108 7.92 -13.48 3.39
N GLU A 109 8.98 -13.38 2.61
CA GLU A 109 10.21 -12.70 3.01
C GLU A 109 10.05 -11.17 2.99
N ASN A 110 11.09 -10.47 3.44
CA ASN A 110 11.14 -9.00 3.39
C ASN A 110 11.09 -8.49 1.95
N TYR A 111 10.63 -7.25 1.77
CA TYR A 111 10.42 -6.66 0.46
C TYR A 111 10.80 -5.17 0.40
N PRO A 112 11.16 -4.63 -0.78
CA PRO A 112 11.88 -3.34 -0.87
C PRO A 112 11.10 -2.11 -0.39
N THR A 113 9.77 -2.14 -0.46
CA THR A 113 8.90 -1.00 -0.17
C THR A 113 8.49 -0.89 1.30
N GLN A 114 8.83 -1.89 2.13
CA GLN A 114 8.41 -1.98 3.53
C GLN A 114 8.73 -0.70 4.35
N ARG A 115 9.90 -0.11 4.10
CA ARG A 115 10.44 1.06 4.83
C ARG A 115 10.40 2.36 4.01
N ILE A 116 9.67 2.34 2.90
CA ILE A 116 9.48 3.54 2.08
C ILE A 116 8.24 4.25 2.60
N PRO A 117 8.30 5.58 2.84
CA PRO A 117 7.12 6.34 3.25
C PRO A 117 5.98 6.18 2.24
N LEU A 118 4.75 6.03 2.73
CA LEU A 118 3.57 5.84 1.88
C LEU A 118 3.39 6.97 0.85
N LEU A 119 3.76 8.19 1.23
CA LEU A 119 3.71 9.34 0.33
C LEU A 119 4.67 9.17 -0.85
N GLU A 120 5.89 8.67 -0.59
CA GLU A 120 6.90 8.43 -1.62
C GLU A 120 6.47 7.33 -2.58
N LEU A 121 5.78 6.29 -2.08
CA LEU A 121 5.18 5.24 -2.91
C LEU A 121 4.16 5.80 -3.93
N VAL A 122 3.45 6.88 -3.57
CA VAL A 122 2.49 7.57 -4.44
C VAL A 122 3.17 8.59 -5.35
N GLU A 123 4.05 9.43 -4.80
CA GLU A 123 4.72 10.52 -5.53
C GLU A 123 5.65 9.96 -6.62
N GLU A 124 6.44 8.95 -6.28
CA GLU A 124 7.44 8.35 -7.17
C GLU A 124 6.91 7.16 -7.97
N PHE A 125 5.61 6.84 -7.88
CA PHE A 125 5.02 5.70 -8.56
C PHE A 125 5.42 5.62 -10.04
N SER A 126 5.14 6.66 -10.81
CA SER A 126 5.40 6.66 -12.26
C SER A 126 6.90 6.58 -12.60
N GLY A 127 7.77 7.15 -11.76
CA GLY A 127 9.21 7.23 -12.04
C GLY A 127 10.02 6.03 -11.53
N ARG A 128 9.54 5.36 -10.48
CA ARG A 128 10.32 4.35 -9.75
C ARG A 128 9.62 3.00 -9.63
N PHE A 129 8.31 2.98 -9.42
CA PHE A 129 7.60 1.74 -9.05
C PHE A 129 6.74 1.16 -10.18
N ALA A 130 6.32 1.97 -11.16
CA ALA A 130 5.43 1.55 -12.23
C ALA A 130 6.02 0.41 -13.08
N ALA A 131 7.33 0.43 -13.34
CA ALA A 131 8.01 -0.62 -14.11
C ALA A 131 8.13 -1.95 -13.36
N THR A 132 8.02 -1.93 -12.04
CA THR A 132 8.15 -3.10 -11.16
C THR A 132 6.90 -3.39 -10.35
N LYS A 133 5.76 -2.77 -10.69
CA LYS A 133 4.51 -2.85 -9.90
C LYS A 133 3.98 -4.28 -9.75
N ASP A 134 4.29 -5.14 -10.72
CA ASP A 134 3.87 -6.54 -10.73
C ASP A 134 4.81 -7.48 -9.97
N GLN A 135 6.01 -7.00 -9.58
CA GLN A 135 6.96 -7.79 -8.79
C GLN A 135 6.37 -8.09 -7.41
N THR A 136 6.51 -9.34 -6.99
CA THR A 136 6.02 -9.81 -5.70
C THR A 136 7.17 -10.31 -4.84
N PRO A 137 7.06 -10.21 -3.51
CA PRO A 137 8.02 -10.83 -2.60
C PRO A 137 8.07 -12.35 -2.76
N SER A 138 9.18 -12.96 -2.35
CA SER A 138 9.30 -14.42 -2.29
C SER A 138 8.47 -14.99 -1.16
N LEU A 139 7.90 -16.18 -1.38
CA LEU A 139 7.28 -16.94 -0.32
C LEU A 139 8.34 -17.38 0.70
N SER A 140 7.99 -17.31 1.98
CA SER A 140 8.84 -17.77 3.07
C SER A 140 9.12 -19.28 2.97
N PRO A 141 10.37 -19.74 3.20
CA PRO A 141 10.70 -21.16 3.29
C PRO A 141 9.94 -21.92 4.39
N GLN A 142 9.43 -21.20 5.40
CA GLN A 142 8.63 -21.78 6.48
C GLN A 142 7.15 -21.94 6.10
N HIS A 143 6.70 -21.38 4.97
CA HIS A 143 5.31 -21.51 4.55
C HIS A 143 5.01 -22.94 4.07
N PRO A 144 3.87 -23.57 4.47
CA PRO A 144 3.56 -24.96 4.11
C PRO A 144 3.56 -25.26 2.60
N ARG A 145 3.26 -24.24 1.79
CA ARG A 145 3.23 -24.33 0.32
C ARG A 145 4.55 -23.97 -0.38
N TYR A 146 5.66 -23.82 0.35
CA TYR A 146 6.95 -23.41 -0.22
C TYR A 146 7.48 -24.35 -1.31
N THR A 147 7.34 -25.66 -1.11
CA THR A 147 7.74 -26.66 -2.12
C THR A 147 6.93 -26.53 -3.43
N GLU A 148 5.65 -26.16 -3.35
CA GLU A 148 4.80 -25.89 -4.51
C GLU A 148 5.23 -24.60 -5.21
N TYR A 149 5.54 -23.55 -4.44
CA TYR A 149 6.04 -22.27 -4.93
C TYR A 149 7.37 -22.42 -5.69
N GLN A 150 8.31 -23.21 -5.17
CA GLN A 150 9.60 -23.45 -5.84
C GLN A 150 9.44 -24.12 -7.21
N LYS A 151 8.46 -25.03 -7.35
CA LYS A 151 8.14 -25.71 -8.61
C LYS A 151 7.34 -24.85 -9.59
N THR A 152 6.82 -23.70 -9.14
CA THR A 152 6.08 -22.77 -10.00
C THR A 152 7.06 -22.03 -10.92
N PHE A 153 6.71 -21.93 -12.21
CA PHE A 153 7.48 -21.17 -13.18
C PHE A 153 7.68 -19.73 -12.70
N GLU A 154 8.87 -19.15 -12.92
CA GLU A 154 9.24 -17.86 -12.31
C GLU A 154 8.26 -16.73 -12.66
N GLY A 155 7.78 -16.69 -13.91
CA GLY A 155 6.77 -15.72 -14.35
C GLY A 155 5.40 -15.86 -13.67
N ASP A 156 5.09 -17.03 -13.10
CA ASP A 156 3.81 -17.32 -12.43
C ASP A 156 3.88 -17.13 -10.91
N ARG A 157 5.08 -16.94 -10.33
CA ARG A 157 5.26 -16.80 -8.88
C ARG A 157 4.49 -15.61 -8.31
N GLY A 158 4.39 -14.50 -9.06
CA GLY A 158 3.57 -13.36 -8.63
C GLY A 158 2.08 -13.67 -8.54
N ARG A 159 1.57 -14.54 -9.42
CA ARG A 159 0.20 -15.05 -9.33
C ARG A 159 0.03 -16.00 -8.15
N PHE A 160 1.07 -16.79 -7.85
CA PHE A 160 1.07 -17.67 -6.68
C PHE A 160 0.88 -16.89 -5.38
N ILE A 161 1.67 -15.83 -5.17
CA ILE A 161 1.56 -14.98 -3.96
C ILE A 161 0.16 -14.36 -3.86
N ARG A 162 -0.36 -13.81 -4.96
CA ARG A 162 -1.70 -13.19 -4.96
C ARG A 162 -2.83 -14.18 -4.71
N LYS A 163 -2.66 -15.47 -5.05
CA LYS A 163 -3.62 -16.52 -4.69
C LYS A 163 -3.73 -16.77 -3.18
N LEU A 164 -2.73 -16.34 -2.39
CA LEU A 164 -2.77 -16.44 -0.92
C LEU A 164 -3.56 -15.30 -0.26
N ILE A 165 -3.95 -14.25 -1.01
CA ILE A 165 -4.62 -13.08 -0.45
C ILE A 165 -5.92 -13.43 0.30
N PRO A 166 -6.82 -14.30 -0.21
CA PRO A 166 -8.03 -14.66 0.53
C PRO A 166 -7.73 -15.32 1.88
N ASP A 167 -6.81 -16.29 1.90
CA ASP A 167 -6.39 -17.00 3.12
C ASP A 167 -5.70 -16.03 4.09
N MET A 168 -4.90 -15.10 3.56
CA MET A 168 -4.23 -14.07 4.34
C MET A 168 -5.23 -13.15 5.03
N ILE A 169 -6.26 -12.66 4.32
CA ILE A 169 -7.28 -11.78 4.91
C ILE A 169 -7.97 -12.49 6.07
N GLN A 170 -8.30 -13.78 5.91
CA GLN A 170 -8.92 -14.57 6.97
C GLN A 170 -7.98 -14.75 8.18
N ALA A 171 -6.74 -15.15 7.94
CA ALA A 171 -5.74 -15.36 8.99
C ALA A 171 -5.42 -14.05 9.74
N PHE A 172 -5.30 -12.94 9.04
CA PHE A 172 -5.02 -11.63 9.62
C PHE A 172 -6.18 -11.13 10.50
N LYS A 173 -7.42 -11.35 10.05
CA LYS A 173 -8.62 -11.08 10.85
C LYS A 173 -8.67 -11.92 12.13
N GLN A 174 -8.31 -13.21 12.05
CA GLN A 174 -8.28 -14.09 13.23
C GLN A 174 -7.24 -13.66 14.26
N ARG A 175 -6.06 -13.21 13.79
CA ARG A 175 -4.99 -12.69 14.66
C ARG A 175 -5.44 -11.51 15.52
N LEU A 176 -6.31 -10.64 15.00
CA LEU A 176 -6.84 -9.49 15.75
C LEU A 176 -7.84 -9.86 16.85
N LEU A 177 -8.35 -11.09 16.85
CA LEU A 177 -9.31 -11.58 17.85
C LEU A 177 -8.62 -12.35 18.99
N GLN A 178 -7.31 -12.53 18.92
CA GLN A 178 -6.48 -13.22 19.92
C GLN A 178 -5.78 -12.20 20.82
#